data_AF-M2YJV4-F1
#
_entry.id   AF-M2YJV4-F1
#
_cell.length_a   1.000
_cell.length_b   1.000
_cell.length_c   1.000
_cell.angle_alpha   90.00
_cell.angle_beta   90.00
_cell.angle_gamma   90.00
#
_symmetry.space_group_name_H-M   'P 1'
#
loop_
_entity.id
_entity.type
_entity.pdbx_description
1 polymer ?
#
loop_
_entity_poly.entity_id
_entity_poly.type
_entity_poly.pdbx_seq_one_letter_code
_entity_poly.pdbx_strand_id
1 'polypeptide(L)'
;MILVAIVGVGTGGYGFWTLMSYRMVSVPGGGMAPTIQPGTVVLYRWAALPDIPRGAVVLMDLSAFPDSGPGEGRAVKRVIGVGGDQVVCCTNDNLITVNGKPVKEPYTEDDNGYGRKEYRPFSVQVPPDAVFVAGDQRNNSRDSRIYVGMPGDGAVPLAKVSGVVVGLGSVLGAEPFPQTTAFVEAGLPGDPVSDTGFRTSRNLMFVGVGLIVLGVIGAIVSVVRSAGKRRRAVAIPPAR
;
A
#
# COMPACT_ATOMS: atom_id res chain seq x y z
N MET A 1 21.33 24.79 19.99
CA MET A 1 21.66 23.35 20.14
C MET A 1 20.48 22.55 20.70
N ILE A 2 19.94 22.92 21.87
CA ILE A 2 18.75 22.25 22.44
C ILE A 2 17.55 22.32 21.48
N LEU A 3 17.28 23.48 20.89
CA LEU A 3 16.21 23.66 19.90
C LEU A 3 16.36 22.72 18.68
N VAL A 4 17.58 22.51 18.20
CA VAL A 4 17.87 21.61 17.06
C VAL A 4 17.56 20.17 17.42
N ALA A 5 17.91 19.74 18.64
CA ALA A 5 17.58 18.41 19.13
C ALA A 5 16.06 18.22 19.29
N ILE A 6 15.34 19.23 19.80
CA ILE A 6 13.87 19.20 19.95
C ILE A 6 13.18 19.08 18.59
N VAL A 7 13.60 19.89 17.59
CA VAL A 7 13.10 19.77 16.22
C VAL A 7 13.40 18.39 15.65
N GLY A 8 14.59 17.85 15.91
CA GLY A 8 14.94 16.50 15.52
C GLY A 8 14.02 15.42 16.12
N VAL A 9 13.68 15.52 17.40
CA VAL A 9 12.71 14.60 18.06
C VAL A 9 11.32 14.71 17.43
N GLY A 10 10.83 15.93 17.18
CA GLY A 10 9.52 16.12 16.56
C GLY A 10 9.44 15.55 15.15
N THR A 11 10.40 15.91 14.28
CA THR A 11 10.47 15.42 12.89
C THR A 11 10.67 13.91 12.83
N GLY A 12 11.61 13.38 13.63
CA GLY A 12 11.92 11.96 13.66
C GLY A 12 10.77 11.13 14.24
N GLY A 13 10.14 11.62 15.30
CA GLY A 13 8.99 11.00 15.94
C GLY A 13 7.77 10.94 15.01
N TYR A 14 7.47 12.02 14.29
CA TYR A 14 6.38 12.02 13.29
C TYR A 14 6.62 11.02 12.16
N GLY A 15 7.86 11.00 11.62
CA GLY A 15 8.25 10.01 10.61
C GLY A 15 8.09 8.58 11.12
N PHE A 16 8.62 8.27 12.30
CA PHE A 16 8.50 6.96 12.92
C PHE A 16 7.04 6.56 13.19
N TRP A 17 6.24 7.45 13.76
CA TRP A 17 4.82 7.19 14.03
C TRP A 17 4.04 6.86 12.75
N THR A 18 4.30 7.61 11.68
CA THR A 18 3.64 7.38 10.39
C THR A 18 4.04 6.03 9.80
N LEU A 19 5.31 5.61 9.95
CA LEU A 19 5.78 4.29 9.50
C LEU A 19 5.06 3.12 10.18
N MET A 20 4.55 3.29 11.39
CA MET A 20 3.75 2.25 12.08
C MET A 20 2.43 1.93 11.37
N SER A 21 1.98 2.79 10.46
CA SER A 21 0.79 2.59 9.61
C SER A 21 1.06 1.67 8.40
N TYR A 22 2.29 1.22 8.23
CA TYR A 22 2.71 0.37 7.12
C TYR A 22 3.22 -0.97 7.63
N ARG A 23 2.99 -2.01 6.84
CA ARG A 23 3.47 -3.37 7.11
C ARG A 23 3.99 -3.99 5.83
N MET A 24 4.85 -4.98 5.97
CA MET A 24 5.39 -5.74 4.85
C MET A 24 5.00 -7.21 4.97
N VAL A 25 4.76 -7.84 3.83
CA VAL A 25 4.48 -9.27 3.75
C VAL A 25 5.03 -9.82 2.44
N SER A 26 5.55 -11.05 2.45
CA SER A 26 5.93 -11.75 1.22
C SER A 26 4.69 -12.38 0.60
N VAL A 27 4.52 -12.21 -0.71
CA VAL A 27 3.42 -12.78 -1.47
C VAL A 27 3.95 -13.96 -2.28
N PRO A 28 3.68 -15.22 -1.89
CA PRO A 28 4.26 -16.38 -2.56
C PRO A 28 3.58 -16.71 -3.90
N GLY A 29 2.31 -16.34 -4.09
CA GLY A 29 1.53 -16.74 -5.25
C GLY A 29 1.73 -15.86 -6.49
N GLY A 30 1.55 -16.45 -7.68
CA GLY A 30 1.69 -15.78 -8.98
C GLY A 30 0.41 -15.17 -9.57
N GLY A 31 -0.69 -15.14 -8.82
CA GLY A 31 -1.98 -14.63 -9.33
C GLY A 31 -1.99 -13.13 -9.69
N MET A 32 -0.92 -12.40 -9.35
CA MET A 32 -0.75 -10.98 -9.69
C MET A 32 0.33 -10.75 -10.75
N ALA A 33 0.92 -11.79 -11.34
CA ALA A 33 1.82 -11.62 -12.48
C ALA A 33 1.05 -11.04 -13.68
N PRO A 34 1.67 -10.19 -14.54
CA PRO A 34 3.06 -9.72 -14.47
C PRO A 34 3.29 -8.58 -13.46
N THR A 35 2.24 -7.93 -12.95
CA THR A 35 2.33 -6.74 -12.09
C THR A 35 3.11 -6.97 -10.80
N ILE A 36 2.89 -8.10 -10.12
CA ILE A 36 3.63 -8.49 -8.91
C ILE A 36 4.09 -9.93 -9.10
N GLN A 37 5.41 -10.12 -9.11
CA GLN A 37 6.02 -11.43 -9.28
C GLN A 37 5.89 -12.29 -8.00
N PRO A 38 5.78 -13.63 -8.13
CA PRO A 38 5.85 -14.54 -6.99
C PRO A 38 7.08 -14.26 -6.10
N GLY A 39 6.90 -14.30 -4.78
CA GLY A 39 7.93 -14.06 -3.78
C GLY A 39 8.22 -12.58 -3.48
N THR A 40 7.63 -11.65 -4.23
CA THR A 40 7.79 -10.21 -3.99
C THR A 40 7.31 -9.83 -2.59
N VAL A 41 8.10 -9.03 -1.89
CA VAL A 41 7.67 -8.40 -0.64
C VAL A 41 6.87 -7.15 -0.99
N VAL A 42 5.62 -7.11 -0.52
CA VAL A 42 4.73 -5.97 -0.69
C VAL A 42 4.70 -5.15 0.58
N LEU A 43 4.79 -3.84 0.43
CA LEU A 43 4.50 -2.85 1.45
C LEU A 43 3.03 -2.47 1.30
N TYR A 44 2.24 -2.68 2.35
CA TYR A 44 0.85 -2.26 2.38
C TYR A 44 0.60 -1.29 3.53
N ARG A 45 -0.26 -0.33 3.27
CA ARG A 45 -0.82 0.55 4.29
C ARG A 45 -2.01 -0.17 4.91
N TRP A 46 -1.90 -0.47 6.20
CA TRP A 46 -2.96 -1.16 6.94
C TRP A 46 -3.88 -0.20 7.71
N ALA A 47 -3.41 1.04 7.93
CA ALA A 47 -4.27 2.10 8.45
C ALA A 47 -5.41 2.38 7.47
N ALA A 48 -6.61 2.63 8.01
CA ALA A 48 -7.81 2.84 7.22
C ALA A 48 -7.59 3.89 6.13
N LEU A 49 -7.89 3.50 4.90
CA LEU A 49 -8.16 4.44 3.82
C LEU A 49 -9.64 4.79 3.89
N PRO A 50 -10.04 6.07 3.66
CA PRO A 50 -11.44 6.46 3.69
C PRO A 50 -12.28 5.59 2.75
N ASP A 51 -11.75 5.34 1.55
CA ASP A 51 -12.33 4.46 0.54
C ASP A 51 -11.21 3.68 -0.19
N ILE A 52 -11.53 2.47 -0.64
CA ILE A 52 -10.65 1.68 -1.52
C ILE A 52 -11.17 1.84 -2.95
N PRO A 53 -10.45 2.56 -3.84
CA PRO A 53 -10.92 2.80 -5.20
C PRO A 53 -10.74 1.58 -6.10
N ARG A 54 -11.45 1.58 -7.24
CA ARG A 54 -11.23 0.61 -8.32
C ARG A 54 -9.80 0.69 -8.81
N GLY A 55 -9.25 -0.45 -9.22
CA GLY A 55 -7.86 -0.57 -9.64
C GLY A 55 -6.86 -0.66 -8.49
N ALA A 56 -7.24 -0.37 -7.24
CA ALA A 56 -6.36 -0.54 -6.10
C ALA A 56 -5.97 -2.02 -5.92
N VAL A 57 -4.69 -2.27 -5.64
CA VAL A 57 -4.20 -3.59 -5.25
C VAL A 57 -4.28 -3.73 -3.73
N VAL A 58 -4.98 -4.75 -3.24
CA VAL A 58 -5.26 -4.98 -1.82
C VAL A 58 -4.68 -6.30 -1.34
N LEU A 59 -4.26 -6.31 -0.07
CA LEU A 59 -4.01 -7.54 0.67
C LEU A 59 -5.31 -7.96 1.37
N MET A 60 -5.79 -9.16 1.10
CA MET A 60 -7.02 -9.71 1.68
C MET A 60 -6.78 -11.06 2.34
N ASP A 61 -7.67 -11.41 3.26
CA ASP A 61 -7.74 -12.73 3.89
C ASP A 61 -8.51 -13.70 2.97
N LEU A 62 -7.92 -14.85 2.65
CA LEU A 62 -8.56 -15.84 1.77
C LEU A 62 -9.80 -16.48 2.38
N SER A 63 -9.99 -16.41 3.71
CA SER A 63 -11.24 -16.82 4.38
C SER A 63 -12.46 -16.00 3.99
N ALA A 64 -12.31 -14.98 3.15
CA ALA A 64 -13.42 -14.34 2.47
C ALA A 64 -14.15 -15.27 1.47
N PHE A 65 -13.49 -16.34 1.01
CA PHE A 65 -14.06 -17.31 0.08
C PHE A 65 -14.46 -18.62 0.79
N PRO A 66 -15.57 -19.26 0.37
CA PRO A 66 -16.19 -20.37 1.10
C PRO A 66 -15.40 -21.69 1.09
N ASP A 67 -14.50 -21.89 0.13
CA ASP A 67 -13.67 -23.09 0.01
C ASP A 67 -12.29 -22.95 0.68
N SER A 68 -11.99 -21.77 1.25
CA SER A 68 -10.71 -21.51 1.89
C SER A 68 -10.67 -22.11 3.29
N GLY A 69 -9.74 -23.04 3.53
CA GLY A 69 -9.52 -23.63 4.85
C GLY A 69 -8.86 -22.67 5.87
N PRO A 70 -8.95 -22.98 7.19
CA PRO A 70 -8.17 -22.31 8.21
C PRO A 70 -6.68 -22.39 7.88
N GLY A 71 -6.02 -21.23 7.72
CA GLY A 71 -4.58 -21.17 7.45
C GLY A 71 -4.17 -21.02 5.99
N GLU A 72 -5.11 -20.93 5.04
CA GLU A 72 -4.77 -20.60 3.64
C GLU A 72 -4.14 -19.22 3.47
N GLY A 73 -4.28 -18.36 4.48
CA GLY A 73 -3.49 -17.14 4.63
C GLY A 73 -4.06 -15.96 3.87
N ARG A 74 -3.16 -15.12 3.35
CA ARG A 74 -3.51 -13.86 2.70
C ARG A 74 -3.14 -13.91 1.22
N ALA A 75 -3.92 -13.20 0.40
CA ALA A 75 -3.64 -13.03 -1.01
C ALA A 75 -3.65 -11.55 -1.38
N VAL A 76 -2.90 -11.21 -2.43
CA VAL A 76 -2.98 -9.90 -3.06
C VAL A 76 -3.84 -10.01 -4.31
N LYS A 77 -4.78 -9.08 -4.46
CA LYS A 77 -5.70 -8.99 -5.61
C LYS A 77 -5.93 -7.53 -5.99
N ARG A 78 -6.38 -7.29 -7.22
CA ARG A 78 -6.84 -5.98 -7.68
C ARG A 78 -8.33 -5.84 -7.46
N VAL A 79 -8.75 -4.69 -6.94
CA VAL A 79 -10.15 -4.29 -6.85
C VAL A 79 -10.67 -3.95 -8.24
N ILE A 80 -11.69 -4.65 -8.68
CA ILE A 80 -12.35 -4.45 -9.97
C ILE A 80 -13.65 -3.65 -9.80
N GLY A 81 -14.40 -3.96 -8.74
CA GLY A 81 -15.62 -3.24 -8.38
C GLY A 81 -15.65 -2.96 -6.87
N VAL A 82 -16.32 -1.88 -6.51
CA VAL A 82 -16.57 -1.46 -5.12
C VAL A 82 -18.08 -1.52 -4.84
N GLY A 83 -18.49 -1.41 -3.58
CA GLY A 83 -19.89 -1.47 -3.20
C GLY A 83 -20.81 -0.59 -4.06
N GLY A 84 -21.90 -1.17 -4.55
CA GLY A 84 -22.83 -0.54 -5.49
C GLY A 84 -22.51 -0.77 -6.97
N ASP A 85 -21.33 -1.32 -7.31
CA ASP A 85 -21.01 -1.61 -8.71
C ASP A 85 -21.75 -2.83 -9.25
N GLN A 86 -22.13 -2.73 -10.52
CA GLN A 86 -22.45 -3.88 -11.34
C GLN A 86 -21.22 -4.28 -12.16
N VAL A 87 -20.67 -5.47 -11.91
CA VAL A 87 -19.52 -6.01 -12.66
C VAL A 87 -19.99 -7.15 -13.55
N VAL A 88 -19.74 -7.04 -14.85
CA VAL A 88 -20.21 -8.02 -15.84
C VAL A 88 -19.04 -8.48 -16.71
N CYS A 89 -18.93 -9.80 -16.88
CA CYS A 89 -18.06 -10.40 -17.87
C CYS A 89 -18.89 -11.12 -18.94
N CYS A 90 -18.59 -10.98 -20.23
CA CYS A 90 -17.64 -10.04 -20.83
C CYS A 90 -18.24 -9.51 -22.13
N THR A 91 -17.75 -8.36 -22.61
CA THR A 91 -18.08 -7.84 -23.94
C THR A 91 -17.56 -8.77 -25.04
N ASN A 92 -17.97 -8.53 -26.29
CA ASN A 92 -17.45 -9.26 -27.45
C ASN A 92 -15.93 -9.10 -27.64
N ASP A 93 -15.35 -8.01 -27.10
CA ASP A 93 -13.91 -7.74 -27.10
C ASP A 93 -13.19 -8.34 -25.88
N ASN A 94 -13.86 -9.24 -25.14
CA ASN A 94 -13.37 -9.86 -23.90
C ASN A 94 -13.02 -8.86 -22.79
N LEU A 95 -13.72 -7.73 -22.73
CA LEU A 95 -13.56 -6.76 -21.63
C LEU A 95 -14.61 -7.02 -20.56
N ILE A 96 -14.25 -6.81 -19.30
CA ILE A 96 -15.25 -6.62 -18.26
C ILE A 96 -15.94 -5.28 -18.44
N THR A 97 -17.18 -5.19 -17.98
CA THR A 97 -17.84 -3.89 -17.78
C THR A 97 -18.07 -3.66 -16.31
N VAL A 98 -17.88 -2.42 -15.87
CA VAL A 98 -18.24 -1.95 -14.54
C VAL A 98 -19.23 -0.81 -14.72
N ASN A 99 -20.45 -0.97 -14.21
CA ASN A 99 -21.58 -0.05 -14.43
C ASN A 99 -21.80 0.25 -15.92
N GLY A 100 -21.71 -0.78 -16.76
CA GLY A 100 -21.86 -0.69 -18.21
C GLY A 100 -20.68 -0.06 -18.95
N LYS A 101 -19.62 0.37 -18.26
CA LYS A 101 -18.42 0.94 -18.89
C LYS A 101 -17.40 -0.17 -19.15
N PRO A 102 -17.01 -0.44 -20.42
CA PRO A 102 -15.98 -1.42 -20.71
C PRO A 102 -14.62 -0.92 -20.21
N VAL A 103 -13.87 -1.80 -19.53
CA VAL A 103 -12.56 -1.47 -18.97
C VAL A 103 -11.49 -2.22 -19.74
N LYS A 104 -10.52 -1.49 -20.30
CA LYS A 104 -9.28 -2.07 -20.85
C LYS A 104 -8.31 -2.28 -19.71
N GLU A 105 -7.74 -3.47 -19.60
CA GLU A 105 -6.93 -3.87 -18.45
C GLU A 105 -5.47 -4.12 -18.88
N PRO A 106 -4.66 -3.09 -19.17
CA PRO A 106 -3.32 -3.24 -19.74
C PRO A 106 -2.29 -3.88 -18.80
N TYR A 107 -2.70 -4.15 -17.57
CA TYR A 107 -1.90 -4.81 -16.53
C TYR A 107 -2.09 -6.33 -16.52
N THR A 108 -2.98 -6.88 -17.35
CA THR A 108 -3.16 -8.34 -17.51
C THR A 108 -2.19 -8.91 -18.56
N GLU A 109 -1.91 -10.22 -18.50
CA GLU A 109 -1.02 -10.89 -19.47
C GLU A 109 -1.63 -11.02 -20.88
N ASP A 110 -2.96 -11.08 -20.99
CA ASP A 110 -3.69 -11.35 -22.23
C ASP A 110 -4.31 -10.07 -22.84
N ASP A 111 -3.63 -9.46 -23.82
CA ASP A 111 -4.14 -8.47 -24.80
C ASP A 111 -5.08 -7.36 -24.27
N ASN A 112 -4.82 -6.82 -23.08
CA ASN A 112 -5.63 -5.76 -22.42
C ASN A 112 -7.09 -6.15 -22.13
N GLY A 113 -7.38 -7.45 -22.08
CA GLY A 113 -8.70 -7.98 -21.78
C GLY A 113 -8.65 -9.07 -20.70
N TYR A 114 -9.79 -9.72 -20.53
CA TYR A 114 -10.00 -10.75 -19.52
C TYR A 114 -9.44 -12.13 -19.92
N GLY A 115 -8.94 -12.28 -21.16
CA GLY A 115 -8.21 -13.45 -21.65
C GLY A 115 -9.07 -14.72 -21.84
N ARG A 116 -9.25 -15.19 -23.09
CA ARG A 116 -9.85 -16.48 -23.53
C ARG A 116 -11.29 -16.85 -23.07
N LYS A 117 -12.03 -17.48 -24.00
CA LYS A 117 -13.45 -17.91 -23.95
C LYS A 117 -13.87 -18.86 -22.80
N GLU A 118 -12.95 -19.30 -21.96
CA GLU A 118 -13.20 -20.35 -20.95
C GLU A 118 -13.82 -19.80 -19.65
N TYR A 119 -13.92 -18.48 -19.52
CA TYR A 119 -14.61 -17.87 -18.39
C TYR A 119 -16.11 -17.88 -18.57
N ARG A 120 -16.79 -18.45 -17.59
CA ARG A 120 -18.25 -18.43 -17.50
C ARG A 120 -18.71 -16.97 -17.42
N PRO A 121 -19.69 -16.56 -18.25
CA PRO A 121 -20.33 -15.26 -18.11
C PRO A 121 -20.84 -15.07 -16.68
N PHE A 122 -20.66 -13.86 -16.16
CA PHE A 122 -21.17 -13.49 -14.84
C PHE A 122 -21.68 -12.05 -14.84
N SER A 123 -22.59 -11.79 -13.90
CA SER A 123 -23.09 -10.46 -13.59
C SER A 123 -23.28 -10.40 -12.08
N VAL A 124 -22.52 -9.53 -11.43
CA VAL A 124 -22.48 -9.41 -9.97
C VAL A 124 -22.84 -7.98 -9.59
N GLN A 125 -23.73 -7.85 -8.60
CA GLN A 125 -23.97 -6.60 -7.90
C GLN A 125 -23.14 -6.60 -6.63
N VAL A 126 -22.10 -5.77 -6.57
CA VAL A 126 -21.22 -5.69 -5.40
C VAL A 126 -21.99 -5.11 -4.22
N PRO A 127 -22.15 -5.84 -3.10
CA PRO A 127 -22.84 -5.33 -1.92
C PRO A 127 -22.13 -4.10 -1.33
N PRO A 128 -22.84 -3.25 -0.58
CA PRO A 128 -22.20 -2.26 0.29
C PRO A 128 -21.15 -2.92 1.19
N ASP A 129 -20.12 -2.16 1.56
CA ASP A 129 -19.02 -2.61 2.42
C ASP A 129 -18.26 -3.85 1.91
N ALA A 130 -18.26 -4.07 0.59
CA ALA A 130 -17.52 -5.14 -0.06
C ALA A 130 -16.83 -4.66 -1.35
N VAL A 131 -15.89 -5.47 -1.82
CA VAL A 131 -15.18 -5.28 -3.09
C VAL A 131 -15.24 -6.56 -3.92
N PHE A 132 -15.28 -6.42 -5.24
CA PHE A 132 -15.09 -7.53 -6.17
C PHE A 132 -13.66 -7.49 -6.69
N VAL A 133 -12.91 -8.59 -6.55
CA VAL A 133 -11.47 -8.59 -6.81
C VAL A 133 -11.08 -9.61 -7.88
N ALA A 134 -10.00 -9.33 -8.60
CA ALA A 134 -9.40 -10.26 -9.55
C ALA A 134 -7.88 -10.23 -9.42
N GLY A 135 -7.23 -11.36 -9.71
CA GLY A 135 -5.80 -11.34 -9.97
C GLY A 135 -5.49 -10.76 -11.36
N ASP A 136 -4.32 -10.15 -11.50
CA ASP A 136 -3.85 -9.65 -12.80
C ASP A 136 -3.52 -10.82 -13.74
N GLN A 137 -3.09 -11.96 -13.19
CA GLN A 137 -2.96 -13.20 -13.94
C GLN A 137 -4.32 -13.90 -13.97
N ARG A 138 -5.20 -13.45 -14.87
CA ARG A 138 -6.60 -13.88 -14.92
C ARG A 138 -6.74 -15.39 -14.94
N ASN A 139 -5.91 -16.09 -15.73
CA ASN A 139 -5.93 -17.56 -15.92
C ASN A 139 -5.34 -18.38 -14.78
N ASN A 140 -4.71 -17.74 -13.79
CA ASN A 140 -4.04 -18.45 -12.70
C ASN A 140 -4.31 -17.78 -11.34
N SER A 141 -5.50 -17.25 -11.17
CA SER A 141 -5.89 -16.53 -9.96
C SER A 141 -7.18 -17.08 -9.39
N ARG A 142 -7.11 -17.62 -8.17
CA ARG A 142 -8.28 -17.87 -7.33
C ARG A 142 -8.77 -16.55 -6.73
N ASP A 143 -9.96 -16.10 -7.12
CA ASP A 143 -10.52 -14.79 -6.76
C ASP A 143 -12.05 -14.77 -6.94
N SER A 144 -12.71 -13.65 -6.59
CA SER A 144 -13.74 -13.03 -7.43
C SER A 144 -14.68 -13.99 -8.15
N ARG A 145 -14.18 -14.32 -9.33
CA ARG A 145 -14.93 -14.75 -10.50
C ARG A 145 -15.33 -16.22 -10.39
N ILE A 146 -14.59 -17.00 -9.60
CA ILE A 146 -14.84 -18.43 -9.36
C ILE A 146 -16.02 -18.63 -8.40
N TYR A 147 -16.30 -17.64 -7.55
CA TYR A 147 -17.30 -17.73 -6.49
C TYR A 147 -18.62 -17.04 -6.81
N VAL A 148 -18.78 -16.55 -8.04
CA VAL A 148 -20.07 -16.06 -8.53
C VAL A 148 -21.10 -17.19 -8.47
N GLY A 149 -22.28 -16.89 -7.95
CA GLY A 149 -23.36 -17.86 -7.71
C GLY A 149 -23.22 -18.65 -6.42
N MET A 150 -22.14 -18.47 -5.64
CA MET A 150 -22.02 -18.95 -4.27
C MET A 150 -22.49 -17.89 -3.26
N PRO A 151 -22.68 -18.22 -1.97
CA PRO A 151 -23.01 -17.21 -0.96
C PRO A 151 -22.02 -16.04 -0.97
N GLY A 152 -22.54 -14.82 -1.07
CA GLY A 152 -21.74 -13.59 -1.20
C GLY A 152 -21.35 -13.22 -2.64
N ASP A 153 -21.67 -14.05 -3.63
CA ASP A 153 -21.48 -13.81 -5.07
C ASP A 153 -20.04 -13.39 -5.46
N GLY A 154 -19.07 -13.96 -4.73
CA GLY A 154 -17.64 -13.64 -4.86
C GLY A 154 -17.22 -12.30 -4.27
N ALA A 155 -18.12 -11.49 -3.74
CA ALA A 155 -17.76 -10.24 -3.08
C ALA A 155 -16.94 -10.50 -1.81
N VAL A 156 -15.88 -9.72 -1.63
CA VAL A 156 -14.98 -9.76 -0.47
C VAL A 156 -15.38 -8.63 0.47
N PRO A 157 -15.85 -8.92 1.70
CA PRO A 157 -16.15 -7.88 2.67
C PRO A 157 -14.92 -7.02 2.96
N LEU A 158 -15.10 -5.70 3.11
CA LEU A 158 -14.00 -4.79 3.46
C LEU A 158 -13.30 -5.18 4.78
N ALA A 159 -14.04 -5.78 5.71
CA ALA A 159 -13.49 -6.33 6.95
C ALA A 159 -12.46 -7.46 6.73
N LYS A 160 -12.44 -8.10 5.56
CA LYS A 160 -11.45 -9.11 5.15
C LYS A 160 -10.29 -8.50 4.35
N VAL A 161 -10.33 -7.20 4.06
CA VAL A 161 -9.23 -6.47 3.45
C VAL A 161 -8.31 -5.94 4.54
N SER A 162 -7.05 -6.38 4.52
CA SER A 162 -6.02 -5.98 5.49
C SER A 162 -5.37 -4.63 5.17
N GLY A 163 -5.45 -4.17 3.92
CA GLY A 163 -4.92 -2.88 3.49
C GLY A 163 -4.58 -2.82 2.01
N VAL A 164 -4.13 -1.65 1.56
CA VAL A 164 -3.76 -1.39 0.15
C VAL A 164 -2.25 -1.48 -0.02
N VAL A 165 -1.82 -2.19 -1.05
CA VAL A 165 -0.43 -2.29 -1.46
C VAL A 165 0.00 -0.96 -2.06
N VAL A 166 1.05 -0.38 -1.51
CA VAL A 166 1.54 0.97 -1.84
C VAL A 166 3.03 0.99 -2.19
N GLY A 167 3.72 -0.13 -2.02
CA GLY A 167 5.10 -0.27 -2.45
C GLY A 167 5.52 -1.72 -2.63
N LEU A 168 6.60 -1.93 -3.36
CA LEU A 168 7.23 -3.22 -3.58
C LEU A 168 8.71 -3.14 -3.20
N GLY A 169 9.26 -4.22 -2.66
CA GLY A 169 10.68 -4.33 -2.32
C GLY A 169 10.92 -4.64 -0.85
N SER A 170 12.10 -4.32 -0.34
CA SER A 170 12.54 -4.74 0.99
C SER A 170 12.21 -3.75 2.10
N VAL A 171 12.38 -4.20 3.35
CA VAL A 171 12.30 -3.35 4.56
C VAL A 171 13.16 -2.09 4.46
N LEU A 172 14.31 -2.19 3.80
CA LEU A 172 15.25 -1.09 3.66
C LEU A 172 14.98 -0.21 2.44
N GLY A 173 14.22 -0.69 1.45
CA GLY A 173 14.20 -0.12 0.10
C GLY A 173 12.91 -0.38 -0.69
N ALA A 174 11.74 -0.37 -0.06
CA ALA A 174 10.48 -0.44 -0.78
C ALA A 174 10.29 0.81 -1.66
N GLU A 175 10.05 0.61 -2.95
CA GLU A 175 9.73 1.66 -3.90
C GLU A 175 8.21 1.81 -4.04
N PRO A 176 7.70 3.03 -4.31
CA PRO A 176 6.27 3.25 -4.51
C PRO A 176 5.69 2.36 -5.61
N PHE A 177 4.51 1.80 -5.37
CA PHE A 177 3.82 0.95 -6.32
C PHE A 177 2.78 1.76 -7.10
N PRO A 178 2.92 1.91 -8.43
CA PRO A 178 1.95 2.63 -9.24
C PRO A 178 0.66 1.82 -9.37
N GLN A 179 -0.47 2.44 -9.03
CA GLN A 179 -1.79 1.87 -9.27
C GLN A 179 -2.24 2.15 -10.71
N THR A 180 -3.10 1.28 -11.25
CA THR A 180 -3.60 1.43 -12.62
C THR A 180 -4.60 2.58 -12.74
N THR A 181 -4.58 3.26 -13.88
CA THR A 181 -5.54 4.29 -14.30
C THR A 181 -6.70 3.73 -15.11
N ALA A 182 -6.68 2.44 -15.46
CA ALA A 182 -7.63 1.80 -16.38
C ALA A 182 -9.11 2.11 -16.10
N PHE A 183 -9.51 2.13 -14.82
CA PHE A 183 -10.89 2.38 -14.43
C PHE A 183 -11.28 3.85 -14.61
N VAL A 184 -10.37 4.77 -14.31
CA VAL A 184 -10.57 6.21 -14.54
C VAL A 184 -10.57 6.52 -16.04
N GLU A 185 -9.71 5.88 -16.82
CA GLU A 185 -9.70 5.97 -18.28
C GLU A 185 -10.99 5.43 -18.91
N ALA A 186 -11.62 4.43 -18.29
CA ALA A 186 -12.96 3.96 -18.64
C ALA A 186 -14.08 4.91 -18.15
N GLY A 187 -13.75 6.01 -17.47
CA GLY A 187 -14.67 7.03 -16.98
C GLY A 187 -15.33 6.69 -15.64
N LEU A 188 -14.82 5.73 -14.87
CA LEU A 188 -15.33 5.40 -13.54
C LEU A 188 -14.72 6.35 -12.48
N PRO A 189 -15.45 6.67 -11.40
CA PRO A 189 -14.94 7.54 -10.34
C PRO A 189 -13.92 6.82 -9.45
N GLY A 190 -13.12 7.61 -8.74
CA GLY A 190 -12.13 7.14 -7.76
C GLY A 190 -10.72 7.18 -8.35
N ASP A 191 -9.93 8.16 -7.92
CA ASP A 191 -8.55 8.33 -8.38
C ASP A 191 -7.68 7.15 -7.93
N PRO A 192 -6.67 6.74 -8.72
CA PRO A 192 -5.75 5.69 -8.33
C PRO A 192 -5.02 6.07 -7.03
N VAL A 193 -4.86 5.10 -6.12
CA VAL A 193 -4.13 5.35 -4.87
C VAL A 193 -2.69 5.71 -5.17
N SER A 194 -2.24 6.85 -4.65
CA SER A 194 -0.84 7.28 -4.66
C SER A 194 -0.39 7.51 -3.22
N ASP A 195 0.62 6.76 -2.78
CA ASP A 195 1.16 6.87 -1.43
C ASP A 195 2.69 6.92 -1.48
N THR A 196 3.23 8.11 -1.23
CA THR A 196 4.67 8.35 -1.03
C THR A 196 5.00 8.47 0.47
N GLY A 197 4.02 8.25 1.34
CA GLY A 197 4.09 8.48 2.77
C GLY A 197 5.16 7.62 3.43
N PHE A 198 5.34 6.37 3.01
CA PHE A 198 6.42 5.51 3.53
C PHE A 198 7.80 6.12 3.27
N ARG A 199 8.10 6.54 2.03
CA ARG A 199 9.39 7.13 1.65
C ARG A 199 9.63 8.44 2.39
N THR A 200 8.63 9.32 2.41
CA THR A 200 8.68 10.61 3.10
C THR A 200 8.91 10.41 4.59
N SER A 201 8.16 9.52 5.23
CA SER A 201 8.25 9.25 6.67
C SER A 201 9.60 8.63 7.07
N ARG A 202 10.13 7.73 6.24
CA ARG A 202 11.50 7.20 6.40
C ARG A 202 12.55 8.30 6.33
N ASN A 203 12.43 9.20 5.36
CA ASN A 203 13.36 10.32 5.22
C ASN A 203 13.26 11.28 6.42
N LEU A 204 12.05 11.59 6.88
CA LEU A 204 11.83 12.41 8.08
C LEU A 204 12.42 11.76 9.33
N MET A 205 12.28 10.44 9.48
CA MET A 205 12.91 9.69 10.57
C MET A 205 14.43 9.86 10.56
N PHE A 206 15.08 9.64 9.41
CA PHE A 206 16.55 9.79 9.30
C PHE A 206 17.02 11.22 9.50
N VAL A 207 16.32 12.21 8.93
CA VAL A 207 16.61 13.63 9.14
C VAL A 207 16.46 13.99 10.61
N GLY A 208 15.40 13.53 11.27
CA GLY A 208 15.17 13.74 12.70
C GLY A 208 16.31 13.18 13.57
N VAL A 209 16.73 11.94 13.31
CA VAL A 209 17.88 11.33 14.00
C VAL A 209 19.16 12.14 13.77
N GLY A 210 19.42 12.58 12.53
CA GLY A 210 20.56 13.44 12.22
C GLY A 210 20.56 14.76 13.00
N LEU A 211 19.40 15.43 13.08
CA LEU A 211 19.26 16.67 13.85
C LEU A 211 19.45 16.46 15.35
N ILE A 212 19.00 15.32 15.91
CA ILE A 212 19.24 14.97 17.31
C ILE A 212 20.75 14.83 17.55
N VAL A 213 21.45 14.04 16.72
CA VAL A 213 22.90 13.83 16.84
C VAL A 213 23.66 15.15 16.76
N LEU A 214 23.37 16.00 15.78
CA LEU A 214 23.98 17.32 15.64
C LEU A 214 23.67 18.24 16.84
N GLY A 215 22.44 18.20 17.33
CA GLY A 215 21.98 18.93 18.52
C GLY A 215 22.78 18.56 19.77
N VAL A 216 22.95 17.25 20.02
CA VAL A 216 23.71 16.72 21.17
C VAL A 216 25.19 17.04 21.05
N ILE A 217 25.81 16.79 19.89
CA ILE A 217 27.24 17.10 19.67
C ILE A 217 27.51 18.58 19.92
N GLY A 218 26.71 19.49 19.35
CA GLY A 218 26.96 20.91 19.57
C GLY A 218 26.66 21.38 20.99
N ALA A 219 25.75 20.73 21.73
CA ALA A 219 25.57 20.98 23.16
C ALA A 219 26.82 20.58 23.96
N ILE A 220 27.37 19.39 23.71
CA ILE A 220 28.63 18.92 24.31
C ILE A 220 29.78 19.89 24.01
N VAL A 221 29.96 20.26 22.75
CA VAL A 221 31.01 21.22 22.34
C VAL A 221 30.85 22.57 23.04
N SER A 222 29.61 23.05 23.19
CA SER A 222 29.32 24.31 23.88
C SER A 222 29.68 24.23 25.37
N VAL A 223 29.34 23.12 26.03
CA VAL A 223 29.70 22.87 27.44
C VAL A 223 31.22 22.83 27.59
N VAL A 224 31.93 22.04 26.77
CA VAL A 224 33.39 21.93 26.83
C VAL A 224 34.08 23.28 26.59
N ARG A 225 33.64 24.06 25.59
CA ARG A 225 34.18 25.41 25.33
C ARG A 225 33.90 26.36 26.50
N SER A 226 32.72 26.31 27.09
CA SER A 226 32.36 27.16 28.24
C SER A 226 33.19 26.82 29.48
N ALA A 227 33.42 25.53 29.75
CA ALA A 227 34.28 25.05 30.83
C ALA A 227 35.74 25.48 30.61
N GLY A 228 36.24 25.40 29.37
CA GLY A 228 37.56 25.90 29.00
C GLY A 228 37.72 27.41 29.20
N LYS A 229 36.72 28.22 28.80
CA LYS A 229 36.71 29.67 29.06
C LYS A 229 36.73 30.00 30.55
N ARG A 230 35.91 29.31 31.36
CA ARG A 230 35.89 29.50 32.83
C ARG A 230 37.24 29.18 33.47
N ARG A 231 37.88 28.08 33.07
CA ARG A 231 39.22 27.71 33.56
C ARG A 231 40.27 28.78 33.24
N ARG A 232 40.24 29.36 32.03
CA ARG A 232 41.16 30.43 31.63
C ARG A 232 40.92 31.74 32.41
N ALA A 233 39.67 32.09 32.70
CA ALA A 233 39.34 33.29 33.46
C ALA A 233 39.81 33.23 34.92
N VAL A 234 39.79 32.04 35.54
CA VAL A 234 40.30 31.81 36.91
C VAL A 234 41.84 31.82 36.98
N ALA A 235 42.52 31.55 35.86
CA ALA A 235 43.98 31.51 35.79
C ALA A 235 44.64 32.89 35.57
N ILE A 236 43.87 33.96 35.42
CA ILE A 236 44.40 35.33 35.31
C ILE A 236 44.62 35.87 36.74
N PRO A 237 45.86 36.12 37.20
CA PRO A 237 46.12 36.66 38.53
C PRO A 237 45.58 38.10 38.66
N PRO A 238 45.18 38.54 39.87
CA PRO A 238 44.71 39.90 40.08
C PRO A 238 45.80 40.90 39.68
N ALA A 239 45.44 41.88 38.85
CA ALA A 239 46.33 42.98 38.51
C ALA A 239 46.73 43.72 39.79
N ARG A 240 48.04 43.84 40.01
CA ARG A 240 48.63 44.66 41.07
C ARG A 240 48.63 46.13 40.67
#